data_AF-A0A831UIA9-F1
#
_entry.id   AF-A0A831UIA9-F1
#
_cell.length_a   1.000
_cell.length_b   1.000
_cell.length_c   1.000
_cell.angle_alpha   90.00
_cell.angle_beta   90.00
_cell.angle_gamma   90.00
#
_symmetry.space_group_name_H-M   'P 1'
#
loop_
_entity.id
_entity.type
_entity.pdbx_description
1 polymer ?
#
loop_
_entity_poly.entity_id
_entity_poly.type
_entity_poly.pdbx_seq_one_letter_code
_entity_poly.pdbx_strand_id
1 'polypeptide(L)'
;TAGRDDAAGYGVALVLWELARRRGLPLAGARVAVQGFGQVGGAFALHAERLGLKVVAVSTGRGAMYQEEGLPVRELLAHYEATGELPRYDLPPEELFALPVDYLVLAALEAALDGERAAGVRARAVLEAANFGLTPEAEAYLLGKGVLVVPDLLTGGGGLIASYLEWVQDLNMFFWSEEEVRQSFARSVAKAVAEVSAKAEALSADLRTGALALALERLNEATRLRGVYP
;
A
#
# COMPACT_ATOMS: atom_id res chain seq x y z
N THR A 1 -16.67 -12.92 3.20
CA THR A 1 -16.38 -12.28 4.51
C THR A 1 -16.66 -10.79 4.50
N ALA A 2 -17.18 -10.23 5.59
CA ALA A 2 -17.38 -8.78 5.74
C ALA A 2 -16.05 -8.01 5.59
N GLY A 3 -16.06 -6.85 4.94
CA GLY A 3 -14.86 -6.02 4.73
C GLY A 3 -13.85 -6.57 3.71
N ARG A 4 -14.25 -7.52 2.85
CA ARG A 4 -13.40 -8.06 1.78
C ARG A 4 -13.18 -7.05 0.65
N ASP A 5 -14.24 -6.35 0.24
CA ASP A 5 -14.26 -5.53 -0.97
C ASP A 5 -13.22 -4.40 -0.92
N ASP A 6 -12.96 -3.83 0.27
CA ASP A 6 -11.98 -2.77 0.48
C ASP A 6 -10.67 -3.25 1.14
N ALA A 7 -10.53 -4.56 1.40
CA ALA A 7 -9.44 -5.11 2.20
C ALA A 7 -8.04 -4.77 1.68
N ALA A 8 -7.86 -4.76 0.36
CA ALA A 8 -6.56 -4.46 -0.24
C ALA A 8 -6.14 -3.00 0.02
N GLY A 9 -7.00 -2.03 -0.32
CA GLY A 9 -6.73 -0.62 -0.06
C GLY A 9 -6.68 -0.28 1.43
N TYR A 10 -7.53 -0.91 2.25
CA TYR A 10 -7.50 -0.80 3.70
C TYR A 10 -6.17 -1.32 4.29
N GLY A 11 -5.65 -2.44 3.77
CA GLY A 11 -4.35 -2.97 4.14
C GLY A 11 -3.21 -1.98 3.89
N VAL A 12 -3.17 -1.37 2.71
CA VAL A 12 -2.18 -0.33 2.38
C VAL A 12 -2.28 0.85 3.35
N ALA A 13 -3.49 1.32 3.66
CA ALA A 13 -3.71 2.41 4.60
C ALA A 13 -3.24 2.06 6.02
N LEU A 14 -3.51 0.84 6.49
CA LEU A 14 -3.05 0.38 7.81
C LEU A 14 -1.53 0.21 7.89
N VAL A 15 -0.89 -0.27 6.81
CA VAL A 15 0.58 -0.34 6.73
C VAL A 15 1.18 1.05 6.85
N LEU A 16 0.64 2.03 6.11
CA LEU A 16 1.04 3.42 6.21
C LEU A 16 0.87 3.96 7.63
N TRP A 17 -0.28 3.72 8.26
CA TRP A 17 -0.58 4.18 9.61
C TRP A 17 0.41 3.62 10.65
N GLU A 18 0.70 2.31 10.61
CA GLU A 18 1.66 1.69 11.52
C GLU A 18 3.09 2.19 11.31
N LEU A 19 3.52 2.32 10.06
CA LEU A 19 4.84 2.86 9.73
C LEU A 19 4.97 4.32 10.16
N ALA A 20 3.94 5.13 9.93
CA ALA A 20 3.92 6.52 10.33
C ALA A 20 4.04 6.68 11.85
N ARG A 21 3.32 5.86 12.63
CA ARG A 21 3.41 5.85 14.09
C ARG A 21 4.80 5.44 14.59
N ARG A 22 5.44 4.45 13.97
CA ARG A 22 6.78 3.96 14.34
C ARG A 22 7.89 4.93 14.00
N ARG A 23 7.76 5.64 12.88
CA ARG A 23 8.80 6.51 12.31
C ARG A 23 8.54 8.00 12.47
N GLY A 24 7.45 8.38 13.13
CA GLY A 24 7.07 9.78 13.33
C GLY A 24 6.70 10.51 12.03
N LEU A 25 6.12 9.81 11.06
CA LEU A 25 5.71 10.43 9.79
C LEU A 25 4.37 11.18 9.95
N PRO A 26 4.19 12.33 9.29
CA PRO A 26 2.96 13.11 9.40
C PRO A 26 1.81 12.45 8.63
N LEU A 27 0.63 12.32 9.24
CA LEU A 27 -0.59 11.87 8.55
C LEU A 27 -1.57 13.02 8.36
N ALA A 28 -1.95 13.69 9.44
CA ALA A 28 -2.91 14.79 9.40
C ALA A 28 -2.44 15.93 8.48
N GLY A 29 -3.21 16.22 7.44
CA GLY A 29 -2.94 17.25 6.43
C GLY A 29 -1.84 16.92 5.42
N ALA A 30 -1.15 15.78 5.56
CA ALA A 30 -0.11 15.38 4.63
C ALA A 30 -0.70 15.01 3.27
N ARG A 31 0.01 15.37 2.20
CA ARG A 31 -0.50 15.23 0.82
C ARG A 31 -0.18 13.84 0.28
N VAL A 32 -1.14 13.21 -0.37
CA VAL A 32 -0.95 11.92 -1.04
C VAL A 32 -1.40 11.96 -2.50
N ALA A 33 -0.57 11.39 -3.37
CA ALA A 33 -0.92 11.10 -4.76
C ALA A 33 -1.08 9.58 -4.94
N VAL A 34 -2.12 9.16 -5.67
CA VAL A 34 -2.44 7.74 -5.89
C VAL A 34 -2.45 7.44 -7.39
N GLN A 35 -1.47 6.65 -7.83
CA GLN A 35 -1.46 6.12 -9.18
C GLN A 35 -2.39 4.91 -9.25
N GLY A 36 -3.40 4.97 -10.13
CA GLY A 36 -4.43 3.94 -10.22
C GLY A 36 -5.60 4.22 -9.28
N PHE A 37 -6.81 4.33 -9.86
CA PHE A 37 -8.04 4.59 -9.13
C PHE A 37 -9.03 3.42 -9.18
N GLY A 38 -8.52 2.20 -9.41
CA GLY A 38 -9.30 0.95 -9.37
C GLY A 38 -9.56 0.46 -7.94
N GLN A 39 -9.85 -0.83 -7.79
CA GLN A 39 -10.22 -1.45 -6.51
C GLN A 39 -9.25 -1.11 -5.35
N VAL A 40 -7.93 -1.26 -5.55
CA VAL A 40 -6.94 -1.00 -4.50
C VAL A 40 -6.75 0.49 -4.25
N GLY A 41 -6.49 1.26 -5.30
CA GLY A 41 -6.19 2.70 -5.18
C GLY A 41 -7.39 3.54 -4.73
N GLY A 42 -8.59 3.24 -5.22
CA GLY A 42 -9.84 3.88 -4.80
C GLY A 42 -10.17 3.57 -3.34
N ALA A 43 -10.07 2.30 -2.92
CA ALA A 43 -10.25 1.93 -1.52
C ALA A 43 -9.19 2.57 -0.61
N PHE A 44 -7.92 2.60 -1.04
CA PHE A 44 -6.87 3.30 -0.30
C PHE A 44 -7.19 4.78 -0.16
N ALA A 45 -7.61 5.47 -1.24
CA ALA A 45 -7.92 6.89 -1.20
C ALA A 45 -9.03 7.21 -0.19
N LEU A 46 -10.09 6.38 -0.11
CA LEU A 46 -11.14 6.52 0.90
C LEU A 46 -10.62 6.36 2.33
N HIS A 47 -9.74 5.38 2.56
CA HIS A 47 -9.16 5.16 3.89
C HIS A 47 -8.10 6.21 4.23
N ALA A 48 -7.42 6.77 3.24
CA ALA A 48 -6.46 7.85 3.43
C ALA A 48 -7.12 9.09 4.04
N GLU A 49 -8.33 9.46 3.60
CA GLU A 49 -9.10 10.56 4.22
C GLU A 49 -9.38 10.29 5.70
N ARG A 50 -9.67 9.04 6.08
CA ARG A 50 -9.90 8.65 7.49
C ARG A 50 -8.63 8.72 8.34
N LEU A 51 -7.45 8.58 7.73
CA LEU A 51 -6.16 8.82 8.37
C LEU A 51 -5.81 10.31 8.48
N GLY A 52 -6.65 11.21 7.93
CA GLY A 52 -6.41 12.65 7.88
C GLY A 52 -5.50 13.08 6.73
N LEU A 53 -5.20 12.20 5.78
CA LEU A 53 -4.41 12.54 4.60
C LEU A 53 -5.26 13.35 3.61
N LYS A 54 -4.60 14.24 2.88
CA LYS A 54 -5.18 15.03 1.80
C LYS A 54 -4.87 14.35 0.47
N VAL A 55 -5.82 13.64 -0.10
CA VAL A 55 -5.67 13.05 -1.44
C VAL A 55 -5.72 14.18 -2.46
N VAL A 56 -4.56 14.58 -2.98
CA VAL A 56 -4.46 15.73 -3.90
C VAL A 56 -4.40 15.31 -5.36
N ALA A 57 -4.05 14.06 -5.65
CA ALA A 57 -4.00 13.55 -7.01
C ALA A 57 -4.42 12.08 -7.09
N VAL A 58 -5.16 11.74 -8.15
CA VAL A 58 -5.40 10.35 -8.54
C VAL A 58 -5.23 10.20 -10.05
N SER A 59 -4.74 9.06 -10.53
CA SER A 59 -4.64 8.79 -11.97
C SER A 59 -5.31 7.51 -12.43
N THR A 60 -5.62 7.48 -13.72
CA THR A 60 -5.95 6.28 -14.48
C THR A 60 -5.02 6.18 -15.69
N GLY A 61 -5.19 5.17 -16.54
CA GLY A 61 -4.43 5.06 -17.79
C GLY A 61 -4.64 6.22 -18.79
N ARG A 62 -5.63 7.09 -18.58
CA ARG A 62 -5.94 8.22 -19.47
C ARG A 62 -5.34 9.55 -19.04
N GLY A 63 -5.06 9.71 -17.74
CA GLY A 63 -4.57 10.96 -17.17
C GLY A 63 -4.70 10.98 -15.65
N ALA A 64 -4.33 12.10 -15.06
CA ALA A 64 -4.48 12.36 -13.64
C ALA A 64 -5.38 13.58 -13.38
N MET A 65 -6.18 13.51 -12.32
CA MET A 65 -6.87 14.66 -11.75
C MET A 65 -6.03 15.18 -10.58
N TYR A 66 -5.84 16.49 -10.51
CA TYR A 66 -5.04 17.14 -9.48
C TYR A 66 -5.79 18.32 -8.86
N GLN A 67 -5.76 18.41 -7.54
CA GLN A 67 -6.32 19.51 -6.78
C GLN A 67 -5.51 19.70 -5.51
N GLU A 68 -4.76 20.80 -5.43
CA GLU A 68 -3.91 21.11 -4.27
C GLU A 68 -4.71 21.17 -2.96
N GLU A 69 -5.96 21.60 -3.05
CA GLU A 69 -6.90 21.65 -1.93
C GLU A 69 -7.56 20.31 -1.56
N GLY A 70 -7.19 19.23 -2.23
CA GLY A 70 -7.72 17.89 -2.00
C GLY A 70 -8.88 17.58 -2.93
N LEU A 71 -9.00 16.31 -3.29
CA LEU A 71 -10.04 15.79 -4.16
C LEU A 71 -11.23 15.32 -3.32
N PRO A 72 -12.48 15.46 -3.82
CA PRO A 72 -13.66 14.87 -3.17
C PRO A 72 -13.70 13.36 -3.44
N VAL A 73 -12.88 12.58 -2.72
CA VAL A 73 -12.59 11.17 -3.06
C VAL A 73 -13.86 10.33 -3.16
N ARG A 74 -14.80 10.49 -2.23
CA ARG A 74 -16.05 9.71 -2.21
C ARG A 74 -16.90 9.94 -3.46
N GLU A 75 -17.07 11.19 -3.87
CA GLU A 75 -17.84 11.56 -5.05
C GLU A 75 -17.13 11.11 -6.33
N LEU A 76 -15.81 11.27 -6.35
CA LEU A 76 -14.96 10.87 -7.45
C LEU A 76 -14.98 9.35 -7.67
N LEU A 77 -14.94 8.57 -6.59
CA LEU A 77 -15.02 7.12 -6.65
C LEU A 77 -16.39 6.65 -7.17
N ALA A 78 -17.48 7.23 -6.66
CA ALA A 78 -18.82 6.91 -7.16
C ALA A 78 -18.98 7.22 -8.65
N HIS A 79 -18.41 8.33 -9.12
CA HIS A 79 -18.37 8.66 -10.55
C HIS A 79 -17.54 7.65 -11.35
N TYR A 80 -16.37 7.29 -10.85
CA TYR A 80 -15.48 6.35 -11.52
C TYR A 80 -16.07 4.94 -11.59
N GLU A 81 -16.72 4.46 -10.53
CA GLU A 81 -17.41 3.17 -10.52
C GLU A 81 -18.57 3.11 -11.52
N ALA A 82 -19.27 4.24 -11.73
CA ALA A 82 -20.38 4.33 -12.66
C ALA A 82 -19.95 4.47 -14.13
N THR A 83 -18.80 5.12 -14.40
CA THR A 83 -18.41 5.54 -15.76
C THR A 83 -17.13 4.87 -16.28
N GLY A 84 -16.27 4.39 -15.39
CA GLY A 84 -14.91 3.96 -15.70
C GLY A 84 -13.94 5.12 -15.99
N GLU A 85 -14.36 6.38 -15.80
CA GLU A 85 -13.57 7.57 -16.15
C GLU A 85 -13.50 8.57 -14.98
N LEU A 86 -12.48 9.45 -15.03
CA LEU A 86 -12.43 10.61 -14.13
C LEU A 86 -13.22 11.76 -14.78
N PRO A 87 -13.83 12.67 -14.00
CA PRO A 87 -14.57 13.81 -14.55
C PRO A 87 -13.73 14.74 -15.41
N ARG A 88 -12.42 14.78 -15.16
CA ARG A 88 -11.43 15.56 -15.91
C ARG A 88 -10.04 14.94 -15.79
N TYR A 89 -9.18 15.32 -16.72
CA TYR A 89 -7.75 14.98 -16.73
C TYR A 89 -6.94 16.28 -16.80
N ASP A 90 -6.32 16.65 -15.69
CA ASP A 90 -5.56 17.89 -15.52
C ASP A 90 -4.10 17.71 -15.97
N LEU A 91 -3.56 16.49 -15.85
CA LEU A 91 -2.15 16.15 -16.13
C LEU A 91 -2.06 14.80 -16.88
N PRO A 92 -0.97 14.57 -17.65
CA PRO A 92 -0.59 13.23 -18.07
C PRO A 92 -0.39 12.27 -16.88
N PRO A 93 -0.65 10.95 -17.02
CA PRO A 93 -0.53 10.00 -15.92
C PRO A 93 0.83 10.01 -15.22
N GLU A 94 1.91 10.14 -15.99
CA GLU A 94 3.30 10.09 -15.53
C GLU A 94 3.73 11.33 -14.76
N GLU A 95 3.09 12.49 -14.97
CA GLU A 95 3.40 13.71 -14.24
C GLU A 95 2.97 13.63 -12.78
N LEU A 96 2.03 12.73 -12.45
CA LEU A 96 1.60 12.48 -11.07
C LEU A 96 2.79 12.12 -10.16
N PHE A 97 3.80 11.40 -10.66
CA PHE A 97 4.94 10.96 -9.85
C PHE A 97 5.82 12.11 -9.37
N ALA A 98 5.84 13.23 -10.10
CA ALA A 98 6.68 14.39 -9.79
C ALA A 98 5.97 15.44 -8.90
N LEU A 99 4.71 15.21 -8.55
CA LEU A 99 3.92 16.14 -7.73
C LEU A 99 4.57 16.34 -6.35
N PRO A 100 4.48 17.56 -5.79
CA PRO A 100 4.99 17.85 -4.45
C PRO A 100 4.05 17.25 -3.40
N VAL A 101 4.16 15.95 -3.13
CA VAL A 101 3.37 15.24 -2.13
C VAL A 101 4.26 14.65 -1.04
N ASP A 102 3.67 14.27 0.10
CA ASP A 102 4.40 13.53 1.13
C ASP A 102 4.41 12.03 0.80
N TYR A 103 3.30 11.51 0.30
CA TYR A 103 3.12 10.09 0.00
C TYR A 103 2.77 9.88 -1.47
N LEU A 104 3.43 8.90 -2.09
CA LEU A 104 3.07 8.41 -3.41
C LEU A 104 2.67 6.94 -3.30
N VAL A 105 1.49 6.59 -3.80
CA VAL A 105 0.99 5.21 -3.80
C VAL A 105 0.90 4.71 -5.24
N LEU A 106 1.58 3.61 -5.54
CA LEU A 106 1.58 2.96 -6.85
C LEU A 106 0.58 1.79 -6.81
N ALA A 107 -0.60 1.94 -7.40
CA ALA A 107 -1.72 1.01 -7.26
C ALA A 107 -2.32 0.53 -8.60
N ALA A 108 -1.60 0.68 -9.73
CA ALA A 108 -2.11 0.28 -11.05
C ALA A 108 -1.26 -0.75 -11.80
N LEU A 109 0.02 -0.47 -12.06
CA LEU A 109 0.84 -1.23 -13.00
C LEU A 109 2.15 -1.70 -12.36
N GLU A 110 2.63 -2.86 -12.82
CA GLU A 110 4.02 -3.30 -12.59
C GLU A 110 4.98 -2.33 -13.30
N ALA A 111 6.14 -2.09 -12.69
CA ALA A 111 7.18 -1.19 -13.19
C ALA A 111 6.66 0.21 -13.57
N ALA A 112 5.63 0.71 -12.88
CA ALA A 112 5.01 2.00 -13.17
C ALA A 112 5.98 3.18 -12.97
N LEU A 113 6.92 3.03 -12.04
CA LEU A 113 7.94 4.02 -11.75
C LEU A 113 9.33 3.42 -11.97
N ASP A 114 10.01 3.91 -13.01
CA ASP A 114 11.36 3.52 -13.41
C ASP A 114 12.43 4.49 -12.90
N GLY A 115 13.71 4.15 -13.10
CA GLY A 115 14.84 4.94 -12.63
C GLY A 115 14.87 6.38 -13.16
N GLU A 116 14.41 6.61 -14.40
CA GLU A 116 14.33 7.95 -14.99
C GLU A 116 13.30 8.82 -14.26
N ARG A 117 12.07 8.31 -14.07
CA ARG A 117 11.00 9.06 -13.40
C ARG A 117 11.20 9.17 -11.89
N ALA A 118 11.89 8.22 -11.27
CA ALA A 118 12.27 8.27 -9.86
C ALA A 118 13.05 9.56 -9.50
N ALA A 119 13.77 10.15 -10.46
CA ALA A 119 14.47 11.41 -10.28
C ALA A 119 13.56 12.58 -9.88
N GLY A 120 12.33 12.59 -10.40
CA GLY A 120 11.33 13.64 -10.16
C GLY A 120 10.53 13.48 -8.88
N VAL A 121 10.61 12.32 -8.21
CA VAL A 121 9.81 12.03 -7.01
C VAL A 121 10.23 12.94 -5.85
N ARG A 122 9.24 13.60 -5.26
CA ARG A 122 9.38 14.50 -4.10
C ARG A 122 8.80 13.93 -2.82
N ALA A 123 8.15 12.77 -2.91
CA ALA A 123 7.54 12.07 -1.78
C ALA A 123 8.60 11.65 -0.76
N ARG A 124 8.25 11.72 0.53
CA ARG A 124 9.07 11.15 1.61
C ARG A 124 8.90 9.64 1.72
N ALA A 125 7.78 9.11 1.23
CA ALA A 125 7.53 7.69 1.17
C ALA A 125 6.78 7.29 -0.10
N VAL A 126 7.16 6.15 -0.67
CA VAL A 126 6.52 5.50 -1.81
C VAL A 126 5.98 4.15 -1.36
N LEU A 127 4.71 3.88 -1.60
CA LEU A 127 4.03 2.65 -1.24
C LEU A 127 3.66 1.87 -2.50
N GLU A 128 4.14 0.65 -2.62
CA GLU A 128 3.77 -0.23 -3.72
C GLU A 128 2.48 -1.00 -3.38
N ALA A 129 1.33 -0.44 -3.73
CA ALA A 129 0.05 -1.15 -3.58
C ALA A 129 -0.18 -2.18 -4.71
N ALA A 130 0.44 -1.98 -5.87
CA ALA A 130 0.57 -2.95 -6.94
C ALA A 130 1.83 -3.81 -6.74
N ASN A 131 1.81 -5.05 -7.21
CA ASN A 131 2.98 -5.91 -7.23
C ASN A 131 4.05 -5.30 -8.14
N PHE A 132 5.30 -5.26 -7.66
CA PHE A 132 6.45 -4.75 -8.42
C PHE A 132 6.21 -3.35 -9.03
N GLY A 133 5.59 -2.43 -8.29
CA GLY A 133 5.28 -1.08 -8.78
C GLY A 133 6.51 -0.26 -9.16
N LEU A 134 7.67 -0.57 -8.55
CA LEU A 134 8.97 0.01 -8.82
C LEU A 134 9.85 -0.93 -9.65
N THR A 135 10.67 -0.38 -10.54
CA THR A 135 11.83 -1.13 -11.03
C THR A 135 12.94 -1.16 -9.97
N PRO A 136 13.87 -2.15 -10.01
CA PRO A 136 15.01 -2.19 -9.09
C PRO A 136 15.85 -0.90 -9.12
N GLU A 137 15.99 -0.28 -10.29
CA GLU A 137 16.73 0.98 -10.46
C GLU A 137 16.01 2.14 -9.78
N ALA A 138 14.67 2.20 -9.89
CA ALA A 138 13.86 3.21 -9.22
C ALA A 138 13.94 3.07 -7.70
N GLU A 139 13.80 1.85 -7.18
CA GLU A 139 13.90 1.57 -5.76
C GLU A 139 15.28 1.95 -5.20
N ALA A 140 16.36 1.53 -5.87
CA ALA A 140 17.72 1.86 -5.47
C ALA A 140 17.96 3.38 -5.43
N TYR A 141 17.44 4.11 -6.44
CA TYR A 141 17.52 5.56 -6.48
C TYR A 141 16.77 6.24 -5.33
N LEU A 142 15.53 5.82 -5.08
CA LEU A 142 14.68 6.36 -4.01
C LEU A 142 15.29 6.10 -2.62
N LEU A 143 15.76 4.87 -2.37
CA LEU A 143 16.44 4.51 -1.12
C LEU A 143 17.72 5.33 -0.94
N GLY A 144 18.51 5.53 -2.00
CA GLY A 144 19.72 6.36 -1.97
C GLY A 144 19.44 7.84 -1.65
N LYS A 145 18.23 8.33 -1.94
CA LYS A 145 17.75 9.67 -1.56
C LYS A 145 17.14 9.74 -0.15
N GLY A 146 17.05 8.62 0.56
CA GLY A 146 16.40 8.55 1.87
C GLY A 146 14.87 8.55 1.81
N VAL A 147 14.28 8.27 0.64
CA VAL A 147 12.84 8.04 0.51
C VAL A 147 12.51 6.69 1.13
N LEU A 148 11.47 6.63 1.95
CA LEU A 148 10.98 5.37 2.49
C LEU A 148 10.23 4.60 1.39
N VAL A 149 10.79 3.49 0.94
CA VAL A 149 10.08 2.55 0.06
C VAL A 149 9.39 1.49 0.89
N VAL A 150 8.07 1.38 0.75
CA VAL A 150 7.24 0.35 1.39
C VAL A 150 6.90 -0.71 0.34
N PRO A 151 7.47 -1.92 0.47
CA PRO A 151 7.39 -2.93 -0.58
C PRO A 151 6.01 -3.57 -0.65
N ASP A 152 5.63 -3.97 -1.86
CA ASP A 152 4.46 -4.80 -2.19
C ASP A 152 4.28 -6.03 -1.28
N LEU A 153 5.37 -6.68 -0.87
CA LEU A 153 5.36 -7.78 0.11
C LEU A 153 4.65 -7.43 1.44
N LEU A 154 4.65 -6.16 1.83
CA LEU A 154 4.03 -5.68 3.05
C LEU A 154 2.62 -5.09 2.80
N THR A 155 2.46 -4.31 1.73
CA THR A 155 1.23 -3.60 1.34
C THR A 155 0.21 -4.51 0.64
N GLY A 156 0.65 -5.49 -0.14
CA GLY A 156 -0.19 -6.45 -0.87
C GLY A 156 -0.85 -7.51 0.03
N GLY A 157 -0.46 -7.58 1.30
CA GLY A 157 -0.96 -8.59 2.24
C GLY A 157 -2.45 -8.46 2.60
N GLY A 158 -3.08 -7.31 2.35
CA GLY A 158 -4.47 -7.06 2.78
C GLY A 158 -5.48 -8.06 2.24
N GLY A 159 -5.51 -8.28 0.92
CA GLY A 159 -6.41 -9.26 0.31
C GLY A 159 -6.16 -10.70 0.80
N LEU A 160 -4.89 -11.04 1.03
CA LEU A 160 -4.49 -12.35 1.55
C LEU A 160 -4.95 -12.56 3.00
N ILE A 161 -4.80 -11.55 3.87
CA ILE A 161 -5.29 -11.60 5.25
C ILE A 161 -6.81 -11.77 5.27
N ALA A 162 -7.55 -10.99 4.47
CA ALA A 162 -9.00 -11.14 4.37
C ALA A 162 -9.43 -12.53 3.92
N SER A 163 -8.70 -13.12 2.95
CA SER A 163 -8.95 -14.46 2.44
C SER A 163 -8.61 -15.54 3.48
N TYR A 164 -7.54 -15.36 4.25
CA TYR A 164 -7.21 -16.23 5.38
C TYR A 164 -8.29 -16.19 6.47
N LEU A 165 -8.78 -15.00 6.84
CA LEU A 165 -9.84 -14.86 7.83
C LEU A 165 -11.16 -15.46 7.35
N GLU A 166 -11.47 -15.37 6.06
CA GLU A 166 -12.60 -16.09 5.45
C GLU A 166 -12.45 -17.60 5.61
N TRP A 167 -11.31 -18.14 5.22
CA TRP A 167 -11.03 -19.57 5.35
C TRP A 167 -11.16 -20.08 6.80
N VAL A 168 -10.70 -19.30 7.78
CA VAL A 168 -10.85 -19.65 9.21
C VAL A 168 -12.32 -19.70 9.65
N GLN A 169 -13.16 -18.78 9.16
CA GLN A 169 -14.60 -18.78 9.45
C GLN A 169 -15.30 -19.95 8.79
N ASP A 170 -14.95 -20.25 7.54
CA ASP A 170 -15.53 -21.35 6.76
C ASP A 170 -15.26 -22.72 7.41
N LEU A 171 -14.07 -22.93 7.99
CA LEU A 171 -13.74 -24.17 8.72
C LEU A 171 -14.67 -24.47 9.89
N ASN A 172 -15.18 -23.42 10.53
CA ASN A 172 -16.02 -23.54 11.73
C ASN A 172 -17.50 -23.26 11.46
N MET A 173 -17.85 -22.87 10.22
CA MET A 173 -19.19 -22.36 9.84
C MET A 173 -19.70 -21.29 10.81
N PHE A 174 -18.78 -20.50 11.36
CA PHE A 174 -19.04 -19.46 12.35
C PHE A 174 -18.47 -18.14 11.84
N PHE A 175 -19.37 -17.23 11.46
CA PHE A 175 -19.03 -15.98 10.82
C PHE A 175 -18.96 -14.86 11.86
N TRP A 176 -17.87 -14.10 11.81
CA TRP A 176 -17.62 -13.00 12.71
C TRP A 176 -18.34 -11.74 12.24
N SER A 177 -18.58 -10.81 13.16
CA SER A 177 -19.01 -9.46 12.83
C SER A 177 -17.94 -8.71 12.02
N GLU A 178 -18.34 -7.67 11.29
CA GLU A 178 -17.38 -6.82 10.57
C GLU A 178 -16.32 -6.24 11.51
N GLU A 179 -16.72 -5.83 12.72
CA GLU A 179 -15.79 -5.29 13.72
C GLU A 179 -14.72 -6.32 14.11
N GLU A 180 -15.11 -7.55 14.42
CA GLU A 180 -14.18 -8.62 14.77
C GLU A 180 -13.21 -8.93 13.63
N VAL A 181 -13.70 -8.97 12.38
CA VAL A 181 -12.85 -9.13 11.19
C VAL A 181 -11.87 -7.96 11.08
N ARG A 182 -12.33 -6.71 11.19
CA ARG A 182 -11.50 -5.50 11.08
C ARG A 182 -10.42 -5.46 12.18
N GLN A 183 -10.76 -5.82 13.41
CA GLN A 183 -9.82 -5.89 14.51
C GLN A 183 -8.76 -6.99 14.29
N SER A 184 -9.18 -8.18 13.84
CA SER A 184 -8.26 -9.29 13.55
C SER A 184 -7.32 -8.97 12.38
N PHE A 185 -7.87 -8.33 11.36
CA PHE A 185 -7.12 -7.82 10.21
C PHE A 185 -6.07 -6.80 10.65
N ALA A 186 -6.47 -5.78 11.43
CA ALA A 186 -5.56 -4.73 11.89
C ALA A 186 -4.43 -5.30 12.76
N ARG A 187 -4.73 -6.26 13.65
CA ARG A 187 -3.70 -6.96 14.43
C ARG A 187 -2.70 -7.71 13.54
N SER A 188 -3.18 -8.38 12.50
CA SER A 188 -2.32 -9.11 11.55
C SER A 188 -1.39 -8.16 10.79
N VAL A 189 -1.91 -7.04 10.29
CA VAL A 189 -1.11 -6.02 9.60
C VAL A 189 -0.08 -5.39 10.56
N ALA A 190 -0.50 -4.99 11.76
CA ALA A 190 0.38 -4.39 12.76
C ALA A 190 1.53 -5.32 13.15
N LYS A 191 1.25 -6.61 13.31
CA LYS A 191 2.27 -7.63 13.55
C LYS A 191 3.25 -7.75 12.38
N ALA A 192 2.76 -7.85 11.15
CA ALA A 192 3.62 -7.94 9.97
C ALA A 192 4.55 -6.73 9.83
N VAL A 193 4.01 -5.51 9.99
CA VAL A 193 4.80 -4.28 9.98
C VAL A 193 5.85 -4.28 11.09
N ALA A 194 5.50 -4.76 12.28
CA ALA A 194 6.43 -4.86 13.40
C ALA A 194 7.62 -5.77 13.11
N GLU A 195 7.33 -6.98 12.65
CA GLU A 195 8.34 -8.02 12.42
C GLU A 195 9.24 -7.66 11.24
N VAL A 196 8.67 -7.14 10.15
CA VAL A 196 9.45 -6.67 8.99
C VAL A 196 10.33 -5.47 9.38
N SER A 197 9.80 -4.50 10.13
CA SER A 197 10.60 -3.35 10.58
C SER A 197 11.76 -3.80 11.48
N ALA A 198 11.49 -4.67 12.45
CA ALA A 198 12.51 -5.20 13.34
C ALA A 198 13.58 -6.01 12.58
N LYS A 199 13.18 -6.80 11.57
CA LYS A 199 14.12 -7.56 10.74
C LYS A 199 14.98 -6.63 9.87
N ALA A 200 14.38 -5.61 9.25
CA ALA A 200 15.09 -4.61 8.47
C ALA A 200 16.12 -3.85 9.32
N GLU A 201 15.73 -3.41 10.53
CA GLU A 201 16.61 -2.74 11.49
C GLU A 201 17.77 -3.65 11.93
N ALA A 202 17.48 -4.90 12.31
CA ALA A 202 18.51 -5.86 12.72
C ALA A 202 19.56 -6.14 11.63
N LEU A 203 19.16 -6.06 10.36
CA LEU A 203 20.04 -6.26 9.21
C LEU A 203 20.67 -4.95 8.70
N SER A 204 20.30 -3.79 9.28
CA SER A 204 20.63 -2.47 8.74
C SER A 204 20.29 -2.35 7.25
N ALA A 205 19.12 -2.86 6.87
CA ALA A 205 18.66 -2.97 5.49
C ALA A 205 17.32 -2.25 5.28
N ASP A 206 16.88 -2.14 4.04
CA ASP A 206 15.57 -1.61 3.66
C ASP A 206 14.42 -2.57 4.00
N LEU A 207 13.19 -2.09 3.87
CA LEU A 207 11.99 -2.86 4.23
C LEU A 207 11.77 -4.09 3.32
N ARG A 208 12.16 -4.03 2.03
CA ARG A 208 12.03 -5.18 1.12
C ARG A 208 12.99 -6.28 1.56
N THR A 209 14.25 -5.92 1.81
CA THR A 209 15.26 -6.87 2.30
C THR A 209 14.81 -7.47 3.64
N GLY A 210 14.30 -6.66 4.57
CA GLY A 210 13.75 -7.14 5.83
C GLY A 210 12.57 -8.12 5.66
N ALA A 211 11.65 -7.83 4.74
CA ALA A 211 10.51 -8.69 4.44
C ALA A 211 10.94 -10.04 3.84
N LEU A 212 11.84 -10.02 2.85
CA LEU A 212 12.37 -11.23 2.22
C LEU A 212 13.16 -12.08 3.21
N ALA A 213 14.02 -11.47 4.03
CA ALA A 213 14.79 -12.18 5.04
C ALA A 213 13.88 -12.86 6.07
N LEU A 214 12.84 -12.18 6.55
CA LEU A 214 11.86 -12.76 7.46
C LEU A 214 11.09 -13.92 6.81
N ALA A 215 10.69 -13.79 5.54
CA ALA A 215 10.01 -14.85 4.82
C ALA A 215 10.89 -16.10 4.67
N LEU A 216 12.14 -15.93 4.26
CA LEU A 216 13.12 -17.03 4.11
C LEU A 216 13.43 -17.71 5.44
N GLU A 217 13.56 -16.95 6.52
CA GLU A 217 13.78 -17.49 7.87
C GLU A 217 12.64 -18.42 8.29
N ARG A 218 11.38 -17.97 8.12
CA ARG A 218 10.19 -18.77 8.43
C ARG A 218 10.09 -20.05 7.60
N LEU A 219 10.38 -19.95 6.30
CA LEU A 219 10.40 -21.11 5.41
C LEU A 219 11.48 -22.11 5.84
N ASN A 220 12.70 -21.64 6.08
CA ASN A 220 13.81 -22.48 6.51
C ASN A 220 13.55 -23.12 7.88
N GLU A 221 12.96 -22.39 8.84
CA GLU A 221 12.56 -22.95 10.13
C GLU A 221 11.52 -24.06 9.97
N ALA A 222 10.47 -23.82 9.18
CA ALA A 222 9.45 -24.84 8.90
C ALA A 222 10.04 -26.07 8.21
N THR A 223 10.93 -25.89 7.23
CA THR A 223 11.64 -27.00 6.56
C THR A 223 12.52 -27.77 7.53
N ARG A 224 13.26 -27.10 8.42
CA ARG A 224 14.12 -27.75 9.43
C ARG A 224 13.30 -28.55 10.44
N LEU A 225 12.19 -28.00 10.92
CA LEU A 225 11.33 -28.66 11.91
C LEU A 225 10.63 -29.89 11.33
N ARG A 226 10.18 -29.84 10.07
CA ARG A 226 9.56 -31.00 9.40
C ARG A 226 10.57 -32.07 9.02
N GLY A 227 11.84 -31.71 8.89
CA GLY A 227 12.89 -32.61 8.42
C GLY A 227 12.72 -32.99 6.95
N VAL A 228 13.58 -33.89 6.47
CA VAL A 228 13.46 -34.49 5.14
C VAL A 228 12.97 -35.92 5.33
N TYR A 229 11.73 -36.17 4.90
CA TYR A 229 11.02 -37.44 5.01
C TYR A 229 10.15 -37.60 3.74
N PRO A 230 10.18 -38.72 3.01
CA PRO A 230 8.96 -39.46 2.79
C PRO A 230 8.55 -40.22 4.04
#